data_AF-A0A969JZU5-F1
#
_entry.id   AF-A0A969JZU5-F1
#
_cell.length_a   1.000
_cell.length_b   1.000
_cell.length_c   1.000
_cell.angle_alpha   90.00
_cell.angle_beta   90.00
_cell.angle_gamma   90.00
#
_symmetry.space_group_name_H-M   'P 1'
#
loop_
_entity.id
_entity.type
_entity.pdbx_description
1 polymer ?
#
loop_
_entity_poly.entity_id
_entity_poly.type
_entity_poly.pdbx_seq_one_letter_code
_entity_poly.pdbx_strand_id
1 'polypeptide(L)'
;MPRCCANLPADMGMEYVLFTRHEAAFCSGRALTAVPTTWPTEKRMVRIAWEQLAWPWQARQQKVELLHSMAFVTPWLSRCPAVITVYDLSFLHFPESFPASQRGYLTTQTRRSCQRARRVITISQSGRQDVHRFLVCHCPALMWCCQG
;
A
#
# COMPACT_ATOMS: atom_id res chain seq x y z
N MET A 1 11.93 3.63 23.79
CA MET A 1 11.76 3.53 22.33
C MET A 1 10.58 2.62 22.02
N PRO A 2 9.54 3.06 21.29
CA PRO A 2 8.54 2.15 20.74
C PRO A 2 9.27 1.21 19.78
N ARG A 3 9.14 -0.10 20.03
CA ARG A 3 9.93 -1.17 19.39
C ARG A 3 9.69 -1.31 17.87
N CYS A 4 8.65 -0.69 17.34
CA CYS A 4 8.21 -0.90 15.95
C CYS A 4 9.22 -0.41 14.90
N CYS A 5 10.00 0.65 15.18
CA CYS A 5 10.96 1.20 14.22
C CYS A 5 12.36 0.57 14.31
N ALA A 6 12.62 -0.28 15.31
CA ALA A 6 13.97 -0.82 15.56
C ALA A 6 14.47 -1.76 14.46
N ASN A 7 13.55 -2.33 13.68
CA ASN A 7 13.85 -3.29 12.61
C ASN A 7 13.77 -2.67 11.21
N LEU A 8 13.61 -1.34 11.09
CA LEU A 8 13.73 -0.70 9.79
C LEU A 8 15.20 -0.80 9.34
N PRO A 9 15.48 -1.25 8.10
CA PRO A 9 16.85 -1.35 7.63
C PRO A 9 17.44 0.06 7.51
N ALA A 10 18.17 0.47 8.53
CA ALA A 10 18.79 1.81 8.61
C ALA A 10 19.96 1.99 7.62
N ASP A 11 20.37 0.92 6.93
CA ASP A 11 21.68 0.82 6.27
C ASP A 11 21.61 0.71 4.73
N MET A 12 20.44 0.91 4.12
CA MET A 12 20.28 0.83 2.66
C MET A 12 20.34 2.18 1.93
N GLY A 13 20.73 3.27 2.62
CA GLY A 13 20.74 4.62 2.02
C GLY A 13 19.35 5.12 1.58
N MET A 14 18.28 4.50 2.08
CA MET A 14 16.90 4.88 1.81
C MET A 14 16.34 5.73 2.95
N GLU A 15 15.67 6.82 2.59
CA GLU A 15 14.86 7.61 3.51
C GLU A 15 13.39 7.16 3.40
N TYR A 16 12.76 6.97 4.55
CA TYR A 16 11.38 6.50 4.64
C TYR A 16 10.48 7.62 5.12
N VAL A 17 9.44 7.90 4.35
CA VAL A 17 8.36 8.81 4.76
C VAL A 17 7.13 7.99 5.10
N LEU A 18 6.75 7.98 6.38
CA LEU A 18 5.59 7.25 6.86
C LEU A 18 4.40 8.19 7.01
N PHE A 19 3.37 7.98 6.20
CA PHE A 19 2.09 8.68 6.36
C PHE A 19 1.22 7.90 7.35
N THR A 20 0.95 8.49 8.51
CA THR A 20 0.21 7.84 9.60
C THR A 20 -0.74 8.82 10.26
N ARG A 21 -1.79 8.34 10.94
CA ARG A 21 -2.57 9.19 11.84
C ARG A 21 -1.86 9.36 13.19
N HIS A 22 -1.18 8.31 13.65
CA HIS A 22 -0.59 8.24 14.98
C HIS A 22 0.92 8.43 14.88
N GLU A 23 1.35 9.70 14.87
CA GLU A 23 2.77 10.05 14.88
C GLU A 23 3.50 9.48 16.10
N ALA A 24 2.87 9.57 17.29
CA ALA A 24 3.47 9.10 18.55
C ALA A 24 3.81 7.60 18.59
N ALA A 25 3.22 6.78 17.70
CA ALA A 25 3.52 5.35 17.62
C ALA A 25 4.84 5.06 16.88
N PHE A 26 5.35 6.03 16.11
CA PHE A 26 6.55 5.90 15.29
C PHE A 26 7.51 7.02 15.63
N CYS A 27 8.60 6.70 16.32
CA CYS A 27 9.65 7.69 16.53
C CYS A 27 10.30 8.00 15.19
N SER A 28 10.24 9.27 14.78
CA SER A 28 11.08 9.80 13.71
C SER A 28 12.54 9.54 14.09
N GLY A 29 13.19 8.68 13.31
CA GLY A 29 14.58 8.27 13.49
C GLY A 29 15.45 8.84 12.37
N ARG A 30 16.73 8.49 12.35
CA ARG A 30 17.73 9.05 11.42
C ARG A 30 17.38 8.90 9.93
N ALA A 31 16.50 7.96 9.57
CA ALA A 31 16.04 7.72 8.19
C ALA A 31 14.51 7.58 8.08
N LEU A 32 13.73 7.93 9.11
CA LEU A 32 12.27 7.82 9.09
C LEU A 32 11.63 9.16 9.48
N THR A 33 10.83 9.72 8.58
CA THR A 33 10.01 10.90 8.83
C THR A 33 8.55 10.50 8.88
N ALA A 34 7.90 10.67 10.05
CA ALA A 34 6.46 10.48 10.18
C ALA A 34 5.73 11.77 9.76
N VAL A 35 4.74 11.64 8.87
CA VAL A 35 3.86 12.74 8.44
C VAL A 35 2.44 12.44 8.93
N PRO A 36 1.93 13.18 9.93
CA PRO A 36 0.59 12.96 10.44
C PRO A 36 -0.49 13.40 9.44
N THR A 37 -1.67 12.80 9.55
CA THR A 37 -2.91 13.32 8.93
C THR A 37 -3.94 13.64 10.00
N THR A 38 -4.60 14.79 9.84
CA THR A 38 -5.73 15.21 10.69
C THR A 38 -7.08 14.72 10.16
N TRP A 39 -7.10 14.05 8.99
CA TRP A 39 -8.34 13.55 8.41
C TRP A 39 -8.87 12.36 9.23
N PRO A 40 -10.20 12.27 9.46
CA PRO A 40 -10.80 11.14 10.18
C PRO A 40 -10.89 9.87 9.32
N THR A 41 -9.74 9.25 9.05
CA THR A 41 -9.57 8.06 8.18
C THR A 41 -10.18 6.76 8.74
N GLU A 42 -10.70 6.79 9.97
CA GLU A 42 -11.60 5.77 10.53
C GLU A 42 -12.87 5.63 9.67
N LYS A 43 -13.37 6.73 9.10
CA LYS A 43 -14.50 6.69 8.17
C LYS A 43 -14.02 6.23 6.80
N ARG A 44 -14.58 5.12 6.31
CA ARG A 44 -14.21 4.52 5.00
C ARG A 44 -14.13 5.54 3.87
N MET A 45 -15.15 6.39 3.71
CA MET A 45 -15.17 7.38 2.62
C MET A 45 -14.09 8.45 2.76
N VAL A 46 -13.80 8.89 3.99
CA VAL A 46 -12.74 9.86 4.26
C VAL A 46 -11.38 9.26 3.99
N ARG A 47 -11.16 7.98 4.36
CA ARG A 47 -9.93 7.25 4.04
C ARG A 47 -9.71 7.16 2.54
N ILE A 48 -10.74 6.78 1.78
CA ILE A 48 -10.66 6.69 0.32
C ILE A 48 -10.31 8.06 -0.27
N ALA A 49 -10.98 9.13 0.18
CA ALA A 49 -10.69 10.49 -0.29
C ALA A 49 -9.25 10.92 0.05
N TRP A 50 -8.80 10.63 1.26
CA TRP A 50 -7.44 10.94 1.70
C TRP A 50 -6.39 10.17 0.87
N GLU A 51 -6.59 8.85 0.68
CA GLU A 51 -5.71 7.99 -0.11
C GLU A 51 -5.59 8.47 -1.57
N GLN A 52 -6.69 8.96 -2.16
CA GLN A 52 -6.72 9.39 -3.55
C GLN A 52 -6.27 10.84 -3.78
N LEU A 53 -6.42 11.73 -2.79
CA LEU A 53 -6.19 13.18 -2.93
C LEU A 53 -5.04 13.70 -2.07
N ALA A 54 -5.13 13.51 -0.76
CA ALA A 54 -4.18 14.09 0.19
C ALA A 54 -2.84 13.35 0.13
N TRP A 55 -2.86 12.03 0.12
CA TRP A 55 -1.64 11.22 0.07
C TRP A 55 -0.73 11.54 -1.14
N PRO A 56 -1.21 11.60 -2.40
CA PRO A 56 -0.35 11.94 -3.53
C PRO A 56 0.14 13.40 -3.50
N TRP A 57 -0.58 14.31 -2.84
CA TRP A 57 -0.13 15.68 -2.63
C TRP A 57 0.98 15.73 -1.57
N GLN A 58 0.79 15.08 -0.43
CA GLN A 58 1.80 15.03 0.63
C GLN A 58 3.07 14.31 0.15
N ALA A 59 2.94 13.22 -0.61
CA ALA A 59 4.07 12.52 -1.22
C ALA A 59 4.89 13.42 -2.16
N ARG A 60 4.23 14.30 -2.92
CA ARG A 60 4.90 15.30 -3.77
C ARG A 60 5.65 16.35 -2.94
N GLN A 61 5.03 16.85 -1.87
CA GLN A 61 5.67 17.83 -0.99
C GLN A 61 6.92 17.27 -0.31
N GLN A 62 6.88 15.99 0.06
CA GLN A 62 8.00 15.25 0.64
C GLN A 62 8.98 14.72 -0.42
N LYS A 63 8.80 15.06 -1.70
CA LYS A 63 9.65 14.63 -2.82
C LYS A 63 9.86 13.11 -2.89
N VAL A 64 8.86 12.33 -2.52
CA VAL A 64 8.95 10.86 -2.49
C VAL A 64 9.16 10.31 -3.90
N GLU A 65 10.21 9.52 -4.08
CA GLU A 65 10.59 8.91 -5.36
C GLU A 65 9.91 7.56 -5.62
N LEU A 66 9.47 6.88 -4.56
CA LEU A 66 8.76 5.60 -4.63
C LEU A 66 7.67 5.51 -3.56
N LEU A 67 6.45 5.19 -3.97
CA LEU A 67 5.35 4.91 -3.04
C LEU A 67 5.28 3.42 -2.69
N HIS A 68 5.05 3.11 -1.43
CA HIS A 68 4.68 1.76 -0.99
C HIS A 68 3.25 1.77 -0.46
N SER A 69 2.32 1.10 -1.15
CA SER A 69 0.96 0.89 -0.65
C SER A 69 0.81 -0.47 0.01
N MET A 70 0.39 -0.47 1.27
CA MET A 70 0.10 -1.69 2.03
C MET A 70 -1.41 -2.01 2.08
N ALA A 71 -2.27 -1.20 1.47
CA ALA A 71 -3.72 -1.30 1.67
C ALA A 71 -4.49 -1.57 0.37
N PHE A 72 -3.93 -2.35 -0.56
CA PHE A 72 -4.52 -2.71 -1.86
C PHE A 72 -4.81 -1.54 -2.83
N VAL A 73 -4.55 -0.30 -2.40
CA VAL A 73 -4.94 0.92 -3.14
C VAL A 73 -3.74 1.83 -3.34
N THR A 74 -3.40 2.12 -4.59
CA THR A 74 -2.47 3.20 -4.95
C THR A 74 -3.24 4.44 -5.43
N PRO A 75 -2.80 5.66 -5.05
CA PRO A 75 -3.41 6.90 -5.51
C PRO A 75 -3.33 7.00 -7.03
N TRP A 76 -4.49 7.13 -7.67
CA TRP A 76 -4.55 7.26 -9.13
C TRP A 76 -3.85 8.53 -9.64
N LEU A 77 -3.87 9.59 -8.84
CA LEU A 77 -3.30 10.90 -9.16
C LEU A 77 -1.79 11.01 -8.91
N SER A 78 -1.17 9.99 -8.32
CA SER A 78 0.27 10.00 -8.08
C SER A 78 1.03 9.73 -9.37
N ARG A 79 1.99 10.59 -9.73
CA ARG A 79 2.96 10.33 -10.81
C ARG A 79 4.16 9.50 -10.35
N CYS A 80 4.29 9.29 -9.04
CA CYS A 80 5.36 8.50 -8.44
C CYS A 80 5.14 7.01 -8.73
N PRO A 81 6.18 6.24 -9.12
CA PRO A 81 6.08 4.79 -9.23
C PRO A 81 5.68 4.18 -7.88
N ALA A 82 4.89 3.11 -7.92
CA ALA A 82 4.38 2.46 -6.72
C ALA A 82 4.78 0.99 -6.65
N VAL A 83 5.13 0.55 -5.44
CA VAL A 83 5.17 -0.85 -5.02
C VAL A 83 3.92 -1.09 -4.18
N ILE A 84 3.30 -2.24 -4.37
CA ILE A 84 2.14 -2.62 -3.55
C ILE A 84 2.41 -3.95 -2.86
N THR A 85 1.90 -4.10 -1.66
CA THR A 85 1.81 -5.40 -0.99
C THR A 85 0.37 -5.88 -1.00
N VAL A 86 0.15 -7.08 -1.55
CA VAL A 86 -1.14 -7.77 -1.53
C VAL A 86 -1.06 -8.83 -0.44
N TYR A 87 -1.86 -8.65 0.62
CA TYR A 87 -1.91 -9.60 1.73
C TYR A 87 -2.80 -10.81 1.40
N ASP A 88 -4.01 -10.56 0.90
CA ASP A 88 -4.96 -11.59 0.50
C ASP A 88 -5.93 -11.06 -0.56
N LEU A 89 -6.57 -11.99 -1.28
CA LEU A 89 -7.66 -11.72 -2.20
C LEU A 89 -8.94 -12.42 -1.75
N SER A 90 -9.17 -12.46 -0.42
CA SER A 90 -10.31 -13.18 0.19
C SER A 90 -11.66 -12.73 -0.36
N PHE A 91 -11.80 -11.45 -0.72
CA PHE A 91 -13.00 -10.89 -1.34
C PHE A 91 -13.32 -11.45 -2.75
N LEU A 92 -12.37 -12.15 -3.39
CA LEU A 92 -12.57 -12.87 -4.65
C LEU A 92 -12.91 -14.34 -4.43
N HIS A 93 -12.35 -14.95 -3.37
CA HIS A 93 -12.61 -16.35 -3.02
C HIS A 93 -13.96 -16.55 -2.34
N PHE A 94 -14.37 -15.61 -1.47
CA PHE A 94 -15.58 -15.71 -0.66
C PHE A 94 -16.51 -14.53 -0.94
N PRO A 95 -17.07 -14.40 -2.15
CA PRO A 95 -17.87 -13.25 -2.53
C PRO A 95 -19.08 -13.03 -1.61
N GLU A 96 -19.66 -14.10 -1.06
CA GLU A 96 -20.81 -14.05 -0.14
C GLU A 96 -20.47 -13.44 1.23
N SER A 97 -19.20 -13.45 1.63
CA SER A 97 -18.75 -12.90 2.92
C SER A 97 -18.57 -11.38 2.90
N PHE A 98 -18.70 -10.74 1.72
CA PHE A 98 -18.50 -9.31 1.56
C PHE A 98 -19.71 -8.64 0.90
N PRO A 99 -20.16 -7.48 1.40
CA PRO A 99 -21.14 -6.66 0.70
C PRO A 99 -20.71 -6.38 -0.74
N ALA A 100 -21.63 -6.48 -1.71
CA ALA A 100 -21.33 -6.34 -3.14
C ALA A 100 -20.59 -5.02 -3.47
N SER A 101 -20.94 -3.92 -2.79
CA SER A 101 -20.27 -2.62 -2.94
C SER A 101 -18.82 -2.62 -2.43
N GLN A 102 -18.54 -3.34 -1.34
CA GLN A 102 -17.19 -3.52 -0.83
C GLN A 102 -16.36 -4.40 -1.75
N ARG A 103 -16.92 -5.53 -2.19
CA ARG A 103 -16.29 -6.45 -3.12
C ARG A 103 -15.94 -5.76 -4.44
N GLY A 104 -16.89 -5.02 -5.02
CA GLY A 104 -16.67 -4.26 -6.26
C GLY A 104 -15.57 -3.22 -6.13
N TYR A 105 -15.55 -2.48 -5.01
CA TYR A 105 -14.50 -1.51 -4.71
C TYR A 105 -13.12 -2.19 -4.57
N LEU A 106 -13.00 -3.21 -3.72
CA LEU A 106 -11.73 -3.91 -3.48
C LEU A 106 -11.22 -4.57 -4.77
N THR A 107 -12.09 -5.24 -5.52
CA THR A 107 -11.71 -5.86 -6.81
C THR A 107 -11.18 -4.84 -7.79
N THR A 108 -11.92 -3.73 -7.99
CA THR A 108 -11.54 -2.71 -8.96
C THR A 108 -10.25 -2.01 -8.54
N GLN A 109 -10.13 -1.63 -7.27
CA GLN A 109 -8.97 -0.92 -6.76
C GLN A 109 -7.72 -1.77 -6.73
N THR A 110 -7.85 -3.02 -6.28
CA THR A 110 -6.71 -3.94 -6.23
C THR A 110 -6.21 -4.22 -7.63
N ARG A 111 -7.12 -4.51 -8.59
CA ARG A 111 -6.75 -4.72 -9.99
C ARG A 111 -6.04 -3.52 -10.60
N ARG A 112 -6.59 -2.32 -10.46
CA ARG A 112 -5.97 -1.08 -10.97
C ARG A 112 -4.62 -0.81 -10.34
N SER A 113 -4.51 -1.02 -9.03
CA SER A 113 -3.25 -0.80 -8.31
C SER A 113 -2.19 -1.81 -8.75
N CYS A 114 -2.54 -3.08 -8.91
CA CYS A 114 -1.62 -4.11 -9.41
C CYS A 114 -1.16 -3.83 -10.85
N GLN A 115 -2.06 -3.35 -11.71
CA GLN A 115 -1.74 -2.99 -13.10
C GLN A 115 -0.81 -1.77 -13.20
N ARG A 116 -0.96 -0.80 -12.28
CA ARG A 116 -0.13 0.41 -12.23
C ARG A 116 1.19 0.20 -11.49
N ALA A 117 1.26 -0.78 -10.58
CA ALA A 117 2.40 -0.99 -9.73
C ALA A 117 3.63 -1.42 -10.54
N ARG A 118 4.79 -0.82 -10.20
CA ARG A 118 6.09 -1.22 -10.71
C ARG A 118 6.49 -2.60 -10.19
N ARG A 119 6.06 -2.93 -8.96
CA ARG A 119 6.24 -4.24 -8.33
C ARG A 119 5.04 -4.57 -7.45
N VAL A 120 4.66 -5.85 -7.44
CA VAL A 120 3.65 -6.42 -6.55
C VAL A 120 4.36 -7.40 -5.62
N ILE A 121 4.26 -7.17 -4.32
CA ILE A 121 4.78 -8.05 -3.27
C ILE A 121 3.61 -8.87 -2.72
N THR A 122 3.80 -10.17 -2.61
CA THR A 122 2.85 -11.09 -1.98
C THR A 122 3.55 -11.79 -0.83
N ILE A 123 2.84 -11.97 0.28
CA ILE A 123 3.40 -12.60 1.48
C ILE A 123 3.49 -14.13 1.39
N SER A 124 2.90 -14.75 0.36
CA SER A 124 2.90 -16.20 0.16
C SER A 124 2.82 -16.58 -1.33
N GLN A 125 3.19 -17.82 -1.64
CA GLN A 125 3.05 -18.39 -2.99
C GLN A 125 1.57 -18.53 -3.40
N SER A 126 0.69 -18.85 -2.46
CA SER A 126 -0.75 -18.89 -2.71
C SER A 126 -1.28 -17.51 -3.15
N GLY A 127 -0.92 -16.45 -2.42
CA GLY A 127 -1.30 -15.08 -2.78
C GLY A 127 -0.73 -14.66 -4.14
N ARG A 128 0.48 -15.10 -4.50
CA ARG A 128 1.05 -14.90 -5.84
C ARG A 128 0.19 -15.54 -6.93
N GLN A 129 -0.22 -16.80 -6.75
CA GLN A 129 -1.07 -17.50 -7.70
C GLN A 129 -2.43 -16.82 -7.84
N ASP A 130 -3.02 -16.34 -6.75
CA ASP A 130 -4.28 -15.60 -6.77
C ASP A 130 -4.16 -14.29 -7.55
N VAL A 131 -3.08 -13.52 -7.36
CA VAL A 131 -2.84 -12.29 -8.13
C VAL A 131 -2.75 -12.60 -9.63
N HIS A 132 -2.04 -13.66 -10.02
CA HIS A 132 -1.99 -14.09 -11.41
C HIS A 132 -3.35 -14.53 -11.94
N ARG A 133 -4.10 -15.31 -11.17
CA ARG A 133 -5.39 -15.88 -11.56
C ARG A 133 -6.47 -14.82 -11.73
N PHE A 134 -6.57 -13.88 -10.79
CA PHE A 134 -7.71 -12.97 -10.71
C PHE A 134 -7.42 -11.58 -11.28
N LEU A 135 -6.19 -11.09 -11.22
CA LEU A 135 -5.89 -9.69 -11.50
C LEU A 135 -5.21 -9.46 -12.86
N VAL A 136 -4.84 -10.53 -13.58
CA VAL A 136 -4.20 -10.54 -14.91
C VAL A 136 -3.34 -9.28 -15.12
N CYS A 137 -2.28 -9.20 -14.34
CA CYS A 137 -1.35 -8.08 -14.42
C CYS A 137 -0.23 -8.46 -15.38
N HIS A 138 -0.14 -7.74 -16.50
CA HIS A 138 1.00 -7.78 -17.43
C HIS A 138 2.19 -7.00 -16.85
N CYS A 139 2.44 -7.12 -15.54
CA CYS A 139 3.61 -6.54 -14.93
C CYS A 139 4.74 -7.56 -15.09
N PRO A 140 5.81 -7.29 -15.89
CA PRO A 140 6.93 -8.21 -16.11
C PRO A 140 7.76 -8.50 -14.83
N ALA A 141 7.28 -8.02 -13.69
CA ALA A 141 8.02 -7.79 -12.47
C ALA A 141 7.35 -8.46 -11.24
N LEU A 142 6.40 -9.39 -11.46
CA LEU A 142 5.87 -10.34 -10.48
C LEU A 142 6.99 -11.29 -10.02
N MET A 143 7.91 -10.79 -9.20
CA MET A 143 9.17 -11.50 -8.95
C MET A 143 9.68 -11.39 -7.52
N TRP A 144 8.84 -11.12 -6.53
CA TRP A 144 9.22 -11.27 -5.12
C TRP A 144 8.09 -11.92 -4.33
N CYS A 145 8.16 -13.25 -4.23
CA CYS A 145 7.50 -13.97 -3.15
C CYS A 145 8.47 -13.92 -1.97
N CYS A 146 8.02 -13.56 -0.77
CA CYS A 146 8.76 -13.88 0.45
C CYS A 146 8.87 -15.41 0.56
N GLN A 147 9.88 -16.00 -0.05
CA GLN A 147 10.40 -17.29 0.32
C GLN A 147 11.85 -17.04 0.73
N GLY A 148 12.09 -17.14 2.03
CA GLY A 148 13.37 -17.65 2.51
C GLY A 148 13.48 -19.13 2.18
#